data_AF-A0A7V0SF46-F1
#
_entry.id   AF-A0A7V0SF46-F1
#
_cell.length_a   1.000
_cell.length_b   1.000
_cell.length_c   1.000
_cell.angle_alpha   90.00
_cell.angle_beta   90.00
_cell.angle_gamma   90.00
#
_symmetry.space_group_name_H-M   'P 1'
#
loop_
_entity.id
_entity.type
_entity.pdbx_description
1 polymer ?
#
loop_
_entity_poly.entity_id
_entity_poly.type
_entity_poly.pdbx_seq_one_letter_code
_entity_poly.pdbx_strand_id
1 'polypeptide(L)'
;MNSLDLLKQRLEKGTDIYRSGYGYTVKVYDPDKPSTIMSEFYFSKKDGRYDLVFATYYYMVFNTRITTSMNFSVYCRNSKDPVVAEVVESLYKLVPGK
;
A
#
# COMPACT_ATOMS: atom_id res chain seq x y z
N MET A 1 -13.96 -0.33 5.07
CA MET A 1 -12.54 -0.18 5.48
C MET A 1 -11.86 0.75 4.49
N ASN A 2 -11.18 1.79 4.98
CA ASN A 2 -10.36 2.67 4.13
C ASN A 2 -9.04 1.95 3.79
N SER A 3 -8.55 2.07 2.55
CA SER A 3 -7.30 1.46 2.08
C SER A 3 -6.09 1.81 2.95
N LEU A 4 -6.08 3.02 3.53
CA LEU A 4 -5.02 3.46 4.43
C LEU A 4 -5.02 2.69 5.76
N ASP A 5 -6.19 2.39 6.31
CA ASP A 5 -6.30 1.64 7.58
C ASP A 5 -5.84 0.20 7.39
N LEU A 6 -6.20 -0.41 6.25
CA LEU A 6 -5.70 -1.73 5.88
C LEU A 6 -4.18 -1.75 5.77
N LEU A 7 -3.58 -0.75 5.13
CA LEU A 7 -2.13 -0.62 5.06
C LEU A 7 -1.49 -0.52 6.46
N LYS A 8 -2.00 0.36 7.33
CA LYS A 8 -1.48 0.50 8.71
C LYS A 8 -1.54 -0.82 9.47
N GLN A 9 -2.68 -1.51 9.41
CA GLN A 9 -2.85 -2.82 10.05
C GLN A 9 -1.83 -3.86 9.56
N ARG A 10 -1.50 -3.85 8.26
CA ARG A 10 -0.49 -4.76 7.68
C ARG A 10 0.92 -4.41 8.14
N LEU A 11 1.25 -3.12 8.20
CA LEU A 11 2.53 -2.65 8.73
C LEU A 11 2.72 -3.06 10.19
N GLU A 12 1.70 -2.87 11.03
CA GLU A 12 1.72 -3.27 12.44
C GLU A 12 1.90 -4.78 12.65
N LYS A 13 1.30 -5.59 11.76
CA LYS A 13 1.49 -7.05 11.77
C LYS A 13 2.87 -7.50 11.27
N GLY A 14 3.58 -6.65 10.53
CA GLY A 14 4.90 -6.95 9.99
C GLY A 14 4.96 -8.01 8.89
N THR A 15 3.84 -8.26 8.22
CA THR A 15 3.72 -9.29 7.18
C THR A 15 3.68 -8.68 5.78
N ASP A 16 4.30 -9.34 4.80
CA ASP A 16 4.21 -8.99 3.38
C ASP A 16 4.72 -7.57 3.04
N ILE A 17 5.74 -7.12 3.79
CA ILE A 17 6.40 -5.82 3.62
C ILE A 17 7.74 -6.05 2.92
N TYR A 18 7.90 -5.46 1.75
CA TYR A 18 9.06 -5.64 0.89
C TYR A 18 9.75 -4.29 0.66
N ARG A 19 11.07 -4.21 0.88
CA ARG A 19 11.85 -3.03 0.50
C ARG A 19 11.90 -2.95 -1.04
N SER A 20 11.58 -1.78 -1.60
CA SER A 20 11.58 -1.54 -3.04
C SER A 20 12.19 -0.18 -3.35
N GLY A 21 13.43 -0.19 -3.84
CA GLY A 21 14.21 1.01 -4.11
C GLY A 21 14.30 1.91 -2.87
N TYR A 22 13.77 3.13 -2.98
CA TYR A 22 13.75 4.11 -1.89
C TYR A 22 12.56 3.95 -0.93
N GLY A 23 11.68 2.98 -1.16
CA GLY A 23 10.41 2.81 -0.45
C GLY A 23 10.13 1.39 0.03
N TYR A 24 8.87 1.17 0.38
CA TYR A 24 8.34 -0.13 0.75
C TYR A 24 7.12 -0.43 -0.10
N THR A 25 6.97 -1.70 -0.46
CA THR A 25 5.77 -2.27 -1.07
C THR A 25 5.16 -3.23 -0.08
N VAL A 26 3.88 -3.04 0.24
CA VAL A 26 3.09 -3.94 1.08
C VAL A 26 2.08 -4.63 0.18
N LYS A 27 2.06 -5.96 0.22
CA LYS A 27 1.20 -6.77 -0.63
C LYS A 27 0.07 -7.38 0.19
N VAL A 28 -1.12 -7.43 -0.40
CA VAL A 28 -2.28 -8.13 0.17
C VAL A 28 -2.60 -9.30 -0.74
N TYR A 29 -2.43 -10.50 -0.21
CA TYR A 29 -2.72 -11.74 -0.91
C TYR A 29 -4.15 -12.19 -0.69
N ASP A 30 -4.66 -12.94 -1.66
CA ASP A 30 -5.91 -13.64 -1.58
C ASP A 30 -5.82 -14.76 -0.54
N PRO A 31 -6.72 -14.79 0.47
CA PRO A 31 -6.68 -15.80 1.52
C PRO A 31 -6.93 -17.22 0.99
N ASP A 32 -7.70 -17.36 -0.09
CA ASP A 32 -8.01 -18.65 -0.72
C ASP A 32 -6.92 -19.05 -1.74
N LYS A 33 -6.18 -18.07 -2.27
CA LYS A 33 -5.09 -18.25 -3.24
C LYS A 33 -3.85 -17.47 -2.81
N PRO A 34 -3.02 -17.99 -1.88
CA PRO A 34 -1.92 -17.23 -1.28
C PRO A 34 -0.84 -16.72 -2.26
N SER A 35 -0.79 -17.25 -3.48
CA SER A 35 0.12 -16.77 -4.54
C SER A 35 -0.44 -15.58 -5.32
N THR A 36 -1.71 -15.21 -5.12
CA THR A 36 -2.40 -14.20 -5.91
C THR A 36 -2.55 -12.90 -5.12
N ILE A 37 -2.11 -11.79 -5.70
CA ILE A 37 -2.15 -10.47 -5.08
C ILE A 37 -3.47 -9.78 -5.42
N MET A 38 -4.20 -9.34 -4.39
CA MET A 38 -5.43 -8.57 -4.51
C MET A 38 -5.14 -7.07 -4.59
N SER A 39 -4.23 -6.59 -3.74
CA SER A 39 -3.85 -5.18 -3.65
C SER A 39 -2.37 -5.02 -3.32
N GLU A 40 -1.79 -3.90 -3.78
CA GLU A 40 -0.45 -3.48 -3.44
C GLU A 40 -0.46 -2.02 -2.99
N PHE A 41 0.32 -1.73 -1.95
CA PHE A 41 0.53 -0.38 -1.44
C PHE A 41 2.01 -0.05 -1.53
N TYR A 42 2.35 1.07 -2.13
CA TYR A 42 3.71 1.55 -2.21
C TYR A 42 3.83 2.93 -1.58
N PHE A 43 4.84 3.11 -0.74
CA PHE A 43 5.17 4.41 -0.19
C PHE A 43 6.68 4.61 -0.14
N SER A 44 7.14 5.82 -0.48
CA SER A 44 8.56 6.14 -0.58
C SER A 44 8.85 7.58 -0.21
N LYS A 45 10.10 7.82 0.20
CA LYS A 45 10.65 9.15 0.39
C LYS A 45 12.03 9.20 -0.23
N LYS A 46 12.29 10.21 -1.05
CA LYS A 46 13.61 10.48 -1.63
C LYS A 46 13.77 11.99 -1.84
N ASP A 47 14.87 12.58 -1.38
CA ASP A 47 15.22 13.99 -1.64
C ASP A 47 14.07 14.99 -1.35
N GLY A 48 13.35 14.75 -0.24
CA GLY A 48 12.19 15.57 0.16
C GLY A 48 10.94 15.42 -0.71
N ARG A 49 10.90 14.39 -1.56
CA ARG A 49 9.76 14.01 -2.40
C ARG A 49 9.16 12.70 -1.91
N TYR A 50 7.84 12.59 -2.04
CA TYR A 50 7.07 11.49 -1.47
C TYR A 50 6.26 10.77 -2.55
N ASP A 51 6.25 9.44 -2.46
CA ASP A 51 5.36 8.59 -3.23
C ASP A 51 4.35 7.93 -2.29
N LEU A 52 3.09 7.87 -2.71
CA LEU A 52 2.01 7.11 -2.07
C LEU A 52 1.10 6.54 -3.16
N VAL A 53 1.05 5.22 -3.29
CA VAL A 53 0.33 4.54 -4.36
C VAL A 53 -0.45 3.37 -3.79
N PHE A 54 -1.76 3.35 -4.02
CA PHE A 54 -2.64 2.25 -3.63
C PHE A 54 -3.25 1.62 -4.88
N ALA A 55 -2.85 0.39 -5.16
CA ALA A 55 -3.35 -0.42 -6.27
C ALA A 55 -4.23 -1.55 -5.73
N THR A 56 -5.41 -1.74 -6.34
CA THR A 56 -6.31 -2.87 -6.12
C THR A 56 -6.58 -3.50 -7.49
N TYR A 57 -6.19 -4.75 -7.65
CA TYR A 57 -6.41 -5.51 -8.88
C TYR A 57 -7.79 -6.16 -8.89
N TYR A 58 -8.21 -6.66 -7.73
CA TYR A 58 -9.55 -7.15 -7.50
C TYR A 58 -9.83 -7.25 -6.00
N TYR A 59 -11.10 -7.38 -5.67
CA TYR A 59 -11.55 -7.75 -4.34
C TYR A 59 -12.66 -8.80 -4.41
N MET A 60 -12.89 -9.48 -3.29
CA MET A 60 -13.94 -10.49 -3.17
C MET A 60 -15.13 -9.90 -2.42
N VAL A 61 -16.33 -10.09 -2.94
CA VAL A 61 -17.60 -9.85 -2.23
C VAL A 61 -18.31 -11.19 -2.20
N PHE A 62 -18.36 -11.81 -1.01
CA PHE A 62 -18.70 -13.22 -0.87
C PHE A 62 -17.81 -14.07 -1.78
N ASN A 63 -18.41 -14.85 -2.69
CA ASN A 63 -17.69 -15.71 -3.64
C ASN A 63 -17.47 -15.04 -5.01
N THR A 64 -17.82 -13.75 -5.15
CA THR A 64 -17.73 -13.03 -6.41
C THR A 64 -16.48 -12.18 -6.45
N ARG A 65 -15.63 -12.42 -7.44
CA ARG A 65 -14.47 -11.59 -7.76
C ARG A 65 -14.92 -10.34 -8.52
N ILE A 66 -14.62 -9.18 -7.95
CA ILE A 66 -14.87 -7.88 -8.59
C ILE A 66 -13.54 -7.28 -9.00
N THR A 67 -13.33 -7.12 -10.30
CA THR A 67 -12.19 -6.41 -10.88
C THR A 67 -12.54 -4.94 -11.07
N THR A 68 -11.60 -4.04 -10.80
CA THR A 68 -11.81 -2.61 -11.05
C THR A 68 -11.35 -2.26 -12.48
N SER A 69 -12.02 -1.30 -13.12
CA SER A 69 -11.59 -0.76 -14.41
C SER A 69 -10.31 0.07 -14.28
N MET A 70 -10.06 0.64 -13.10
CA MET A 70 -8.84 1.34 -12.73
C MET A 70 -8.27 0.73 -11.45
N ASN A 71 -7.02 0.30 -11.51
CA ASN A 71 -6.38 -0.35 -10.38
C ASN A 71 -5.98 0.65 -9.29
N PHE A 72 -5.71 1.91 -9.64
CA PHE A 72 -5.17 2.89 -8.69
C PHE A 72 -6.28 3.69 -8.01
N SER A 73 -6.37 3.57 -6.68
CA SER A 73 -7.23 4.40 -5.83
C SER A 73 -6.51 5.63 -5.29
N VAL A 74 -5.19 5.54 -5.12
CA VAL A 74 -4.30 6.66 -4.80
C VAL A 74 -3.08 6.53 -5.70
N TYR A 75 -2.70 7.64 -6.34
CA TYR A 75 -1.50 7.70 -7.18
C TYR A 75 -0.82 9.05 -7.03
N CYS A 76 -0.01 9.20 -5.97
CA CYS A 76 0.84 10.36 -5.75
C CYS A 76 2.29 9.93 -5.97
N ARG A 77 2.95 10.51 -6.97
CA ARG A 77 4.36 10.23 -7.29
C ARG A 77 5.15 11.52 -7.29
N ASN A 78 6.36 11.49 -6.72
CA ASN A 78 7.28 12.63 -6.65
C ASN A 78 6.60 13.90 -6.08
N SER A 79 5.72 13.71 -5.11
CA SER A 79 4.88 14.79 -4.56
C SER A 79 5.66 15.63 -3.55
N LYS A 80 5.32 16.93 -3.50
CA LYS A 80 5.69 17.86 -2.42
C LYS A 80 4.49 18.23 -1.54
N ASP A 81 3.35 17.59 -1.78
CA ASP A 81 2.13 17.83 -1.02
C ASP A 81 2.38 17.52 0.48
N PRO A 82 2.12 18.47 1.39
CA PRO A 82 2.38 18.29 2.81
C PRO A 82 1.53 17.18 3.44
N VAL A 83 0.32 16.94 2.93
CA VAL A 83 -0.56 15.86 3.40
C VAL A 83 0.03 14.51 3.01
N VAL A 84 0.50 14.37 1.77
CA VAL A 84 1.17 13.13 1.33
C VAL A 84 2.45 12.90 2.12
N ALA A 85 3.23 13.95 2.37
CA ALA A 85 4.44 13.89 3.19
C ALA A 85 4.13 13.37 4.61
N GLU A 86 3.15 13.97 5.29
CA GLU A 86 2.74 13.58 6.64
C GLU A 86 2.29 12.11 6.71
N VAL A 87 1.48 11.68 5.73
CA VAL A 87 1.00 10.29 5.66
C VAL A 87 2.17 9.34 5.46
N VAL A 88 3.06 9.61 4.50
CA VAL A 88 4.20 8.74 4.22
C VAL A 88 5.14 8.68 5.42
N GLU A 89 5.48 9.80 6.04
CA GLU A 89 6.31 9.83 7.26
C GLU A 89 5.70 9.01 8.41
N SER A 90 4.38 9.08 8.55
CA SER A 90 3.65 8.28 9.55
C SER A 90 3.72 6.78 9.24
N LEU A 91 3.55 6.39 7.97
CA LEU A 91 3.68 4.99 7.54
C LEU A 91 5.08 4.44 7.78
N TYR A 92 6.12 5.26 7.52
CA TYR A 92 7.49 4.89 7.79
C TYR A 92 7.72 4.56 9.28
N LYS A 93 7.06 5.23 10.22
CA LYS A 93 7.19 4.92 11.67
C LYS A 93 6.60 3.57 12.05
N LEU A 94 5.68 3.04 11.26
CA LEU A 94 5.01 1.76 11.50
C LEU A 94 5.73 0.57 10.87
N VAL A 95 6.73 0.81 10.01
CA VAL A 95 7.52 -0.28 9.41
C VAL A 95 8.33 -0.97 10.53
N PRO A 96 8.11 -2.27 10.79
CA PRO A 96 8.84 -2.99 11.82
C PRO A 96 10.29 -3.21 11.41
N GLY A 97 11.21 -3.13 12.37
CA GLY A 97 12.63 -3.39 12.14
C GLY A 97 13.34 -2.34 11.28
N LYS A 98 12.82 -1.10 11.30
CA LYS A 98 13.51 0.07 10.76
C LYS A 98 14.97 0.17 11.21
#